data_AF-A0ABD2JC51-F1
#
_entry.id   AF-A0ABD2JC51-F1
#
_cell.length_a   1.000
_cell.length_b   1.000
_cell.length_c   1.000
_cell.angle_alpha   90.00
_cell.angle_beta   90.00
_cell.angle_gamma   90.00
#
_symmetry.space_group_name_H-M   'P 1'
#
loop_
_entity.id
_entity.type
_entity.pdbx_description
1 polymer ?
#
loop_
_entity_poly.entity_id
_entity_poly.type
_entity_poly.pdbx_seq_one_letter_code
_entity_poly.pdbx_strand_id
1 'polypeptide(L)'
;MDNLVDYNSQSITTTTTTSSKSNASSSKGRRRRHKEEADVDSEEEQDLATFCVAQLREELVPGLFKLTSLLVAPKCAESTDLNVAQPSAAALDEDGNEENNARGGGDAATRSPFACRHCATPYPLSMVEELLLERAACMHAAFMLQDWRCTVCKKMGSKFLARFCDCNNRFEGVLGAERLRLNFALLRRVCGRHGMANVQQWLYQVDQFYGQ
;
A
#
# COMPACT_ATOMS: atom_id res chain seq x y z
N MET A 1 1.51 -12.06 43.92
CA MET A 1 2.84 -11.76 43.37
C MET A 1 2.62 -10.84 42.20
N ASP A 2 2.45 -9.60 42.60
CA ASP A 2 2.09 -8.44 41.81
C ASP A 2 3.32 -7.93 41.07
N ASN A 3 3.17 -7.58 39.80
CA ASN A 3 4.06 -6.67 39.11
C ASN A 3 3.22 -5.84 38.14
N LEU A 4 2.62 -4.81 38.73
CA LEU A 4 2.00 -3.67 38.07
C LEU A 4 3.15 -2.80 37.53
N VAL A 5 3.26 -2.66 36.20
CA VAL A 5 4.24 -1.76 35.58
C VAL A 5 3.55 -0.41 35.37
N ASP A 6 4.00 0.59 36.12
CA ASP A 6 3.54 1.97 36.05
C ASP A 6 3.87 2.59 34.67
N TYR A 7 2.84 2.95 33.92
CA TYR A 7 2.97 3.69 32.68
C TYR A 7 2.98 5.20 32.98
N ASN A 8 4.16 5.78 32.85
CA ASN A 8 4.44 7.19 33.08
C ASN A 8 3.68 8.08 32.09
N SER A 9 2.62 8.74 32.55
CA SER A 9 1.83 9.71 31.79
C SER A 9 2.46 11.10 31.93
N GLN A 10 3.21 11.54 30.91
CA GLN A 10 3.65 12.93 30.82
C GLN A 10 2.54 13.77 30.18
N SER A 11 1.90 14.60 31.00
CA SER A 11 0.93 15.61 30.60
C SER A 11 1.64 16.80 29.93
N ILE A 12 1.27 17.10 28.69
CA ILE A 12 1.71 18.30 27.97
C ILE A 12 0.77 19.45 28.37
N THR A 13 1.27 20.38 29.19
CA THR A 13 0.59 21.64 29.49
C THR A 13 0.91 22.67 28.40
N THR A 14 -0.05 22.99 27.54
CA THR A 14 0.04 24.15 26.63
C THR A 14 -0.50 25.40 27.34
N THR A 15 0.38 26.37 27.57
CA THR A 15 0.04 27.69 28.11
C THR A 15 -0.47 28.60 26.99
N THR A 16 -1.69 29.10 27.14
CA THR A 16 -2.35 30.06 26.25
C THR A 16 -2.01 31.47 26.68
N THR A 17 -1.21 32.19 25.90
CA THR A 17 -0.90 33.61 26.14
C THR A 17 -1.83 34.49 25.31
N THR A 18 -2.87 35.04 25.94
CA THR A 18 -3.69 36.11 25.36
C THR A 18 -2.98 37.45 25.57
N SER A 19 -2.76 38.21 24.50
CA SER A 19 -2.37 39.62 24.58
C SER A 19 -3.24 40.46 23.66
N SER A 20 -4.17 41.18 24.28
CA SER A 20 -4.95 42.26 23.70
C SER A 20 -4.17 43.55 23.81
N LYS A 21 -3.96 44.29 22.70
CA LYS A 21 -3.71 45.73 22.73
C LYS A 21 -4.32 46.41 21.49
N SER A 22 -5.19 47.36 21.78
CA SER A 22 -5.71 48.39 20.88
C SER A 22 -4.62 49.38 20.46
N ASN A 23 -4.77 50.01 19.28
CA ASN A 23 -4.84 51.47 19.14
C ASN A 23 -4.95 51.89 17.66
N ALA A 24 -5.80 52.89 17.44
CA ALA A 24 -5.96 53.60 16.17
C ALA A 24 -4.88 54.68 15.99
N SER A 25 -4.45 54.94 14.76
CA SER A 25 -4.41 56.29 14.17
C SER A 25 -3.82 56.33 12.74
N SER A 26 -4.45 57.23 11.98
CA SER A 26 -4.18 57.73 10.63
C SER A 26 -2.74 58.16 10.35
N SER A 27 -2.23 57.84 9.15
CA SER A 27 -1.50 58.82 8.31
C SER A 27 -1.37 58.35 6.86
N LYS A 28 -1.63 59.29 5.94
CA LYS A 28 -1.52 59.16 4.48
C LYS A 28 -0.04 59.17 4.06
N GLY A 29 0.30 58.30 3.09
CA GLY A 29 1.18 58.68 1.99
C GLY A 29 2.44 57.83 1.76
N ARG A 30 2.53 57.34 0.52
CA ARG A 30 3.72 57.33 -0.37
C ARG A 30 4.48 56.00 -0.55
N ARG A 31 4.55 55.61 -1.84
CA ARG A 31 5.52 54.74 -2.56
C ARG A 31 5.39 53.23 -2.35
N ARG A 32 4.82 52.48 -3.30
CA ARG A 32 5.39 51.93 -4.56
C ARG A 32 6.54 50.94 -4.34
N ARG A 33 6.29 49.72 -4.85
CA ARG A 33 7.19 48.60 -5.20
C ARG A 33 7.63 47.70 -4.05
N HIS A 34 7.00 46.52 -3.99
CA HIS A 34 7.59 45.17 -4.02
C HIS A 34 6.51 44.21 -3.50
N LYS A 35 5.72 43.64 -4.41
CA LYS A 35 4.72 42.62 -4.13
C LYS A 35 4.77 41.64 -5.28
N GLU A 36 5.76 40.74 -5.27
CA GLU A 36 5.86 39.67 -6.27
C GLU A 36 6.88 38.58 -5.89
N GLU A 37 6.97 38.16 -4.63
CA GLU A 37 7.80 37.00 -4.25
C GLU A 37 7.16 36.28 -3.06
N ALA A 38 6.17 35.40 -3.30
CA ALA A 38 5.65 34.50 -2.26
C ALA A 38 4.88 33.25 -2.75
N ASP A 39 4.70 33.00 -4.07
CA ASP A 39 3.77 31.95 -4.55
C ASP A 39 4.43 30.79 -5.33
N VAL A 40 5.77 30.66 -5.34
CA VAL A 40 6.44 29.65 -6.20
C VAL A 40 6.66 28.29 -5.51
N ASP A 41 6.62 28.20 -4.18
CA ASP A 41 6.94 26.94 -3.48
C ASP A 41 5.72 25.99 -3.29
N SER A 42 4.52 26.38 -3.73
CA SER A 42 3.30 25.57 -3.47
C SER A 42 2.89 24.59 -4.57
N GLU A 43 3.49 24.70 -5.77
CA GLU A 43 3.14 23.85 -6.92
C GLU A 43 3.95 22.54 -6.92
N GLU A 44 5.21 22.56 -6.49
CA GLU A 44 6.10 21.37 -6.55
C GLU A 44 5.75 20.30 -5.50
N GLU A 45 5.22 20.70 -4.33
CA GLU A 45 4.83 19.75 -3.26
C GLU A 45 3.52 18.99 -3.60
N GLN A 46 2.65 19.56 -4.45
CA GLN A 46 1.42 18.90 -4.90
C GLN A 46 1.70 17.78 -5.91
N ASP A 47 2.78 17.88 -6.69
CA ASP A 47 3.11 16.88 -7.71
C ASP A 47 3.65 15.58 -7.10
N LEU A 48 4.41 15.66 -6.00
CA LEU A 48 4.98 14.48 -5.34
C LEU A 48 3.90 13.60 -4.68
N ALA A 49 2.93 14.23 -4.01
CA ALA A 49 1.78 13.52 -3.41
C ALA A 49 0.89 12.90 -4.51
N THR A 50 0.69 13.61 -5.62
CA THR A 50 -0.08 13.12 -6.77
C THR A 50 0.60 11.90 -7.42
N PHE A 51 1.93 11.87 -7.49
CA PHE A 51 2.69 10.77 -8.07
C PHE A 51 2.57 9.47 -7.24
N CYS A 52 2.72 9.55 -5.91
CA CYS A 52 2.57 8.39 -5.04
C CYS A 52 1.17 7.77 -5.13
N VAL A 53 0.12 8.61 -5.14
CA VAL A 53 -1.26 8.13 -5.24
C VAL A 53 -1.57 7.56 -6.63
N ALA A 54 -1.01 8.12 -7.69
CA ALA A 54 -1.16 7.60 -9.05
C ALA A 54 -0.52 6.21 -9.21
N GLN A 55 0.70 6.04 -8.71
CA GLN A 55 1.39 4.76 -8.73
C GLN A 55 0.60 3.70 -7.93
N LEU A 56 0.15 4.04 -6.73
CA LEU A 56 -0.65 3.14 -5.88
C LEU A 56 -2.02 2.77 -6.49
N ARG A 57 -2.62 3.66 -7.30
CA ARG A 57 -3.88 3.40 -8.00
C ARG A 57 -3.75 2.35 -9.10
N GLU A 58 -2.62 2.29 -9.79
CA GLU A 58 -2.32 1.22 -10.75
C GLU A 58 -2.02 -0.10 -10.02
N GLU A 59 -1.39 0.00 -8.86
CA GLU A 59 -0.93 -1.14 -8.07
C GLU A 59 -2.02 -1.92 -7.34
N LEU A 60 -3.15 -1.27 -7.05
CA LEU A 60 -4.28 -1.91 -6.39
C LEU A 60 -5.21 -2.66 -7.38
N VAL A 61 -4.89 -2.75 -8.67
CA VAL A 61 -5.78 -3.39 -9.66
C VAL A 61 -5.96 -4.88 -9.30
N PRO A 62 -7.20 -5.31 -8.99
CA PRO A 62 -7.44 -6.70 -8.63
C PRO A 62 -6.95 -7.66 -9.71
N GLY A 63 -6.20 -8.69 -9.32
CA GLY A 63 -5.73 -9.74 -10.23
C GLY A 63 -4.35 -9.53 -10.83
N LEU A 64 -3.66 -8.42 -10.54
CA LEU A 64 -2.32 -8.15 -11.04
C LEU A 64 -1.29 -7.99 -9.90
N PHE A 65 -0.97 -9.08 -9.19
CA PHE A 65 0.18 -9.10 -8.30
C PHE A 65 1.44 -9.35 -9.13
N LYS A 66 1.91 -8.29 -9.76
CA LYS A 66 3.25 -8.24 -10.34
C LYS A 66 4.20 -7.80 -9.25
N LEU A 67 5.14 -8.67 -8.89
CA LEU A 67 6.35 -8.26 -8.19
C LEU A 67 7.27 -7.66 -9.25
N THR A 68 7.01 -6.40 -9.59
CA THR A 68 7.82 -5.62 -10.53
C THR A 68 9.05 -5.08 -9.83
N SER A 69 10.19 -5.13 -10.52
CA SER A 69 11.41 -4.36 -10.26
C SER A 69 12.37 -4.78 -9.13
N LEU A 70 12.05 -5.77 -8.29
CA LEU A 70 12.97 -6.21 -7.20
C LEU A 70 13.50 -7.64 -7.31
N LEU A 71 12.99 -8.44 -8.25
CA LEU A 71 13.43 -9.82 -8.46
C LEU A 71 14.56 -9.87 -9.49
N VAL A 72 15.80 -9.84 -8.99
CA VAL A 72 16.99 -10.09 -9.80
C VAL A 72 17.36 -11.56 -9.69
N ALA A 73 17.40 -12.26 -10.82
CA ALA A 73 17.78 -13.67 -10.83
C ALA A 73 19.28 -13.83 -10.52
N PRO A 74 19.68 -14.68 -9.56
CA PRO A 74 21.07 -14.78 -9.13
C PRO A 74 22.01 -15.30 -10.24
N LYS A 75 21.46 -16.02 -11.22
CA LYS A 75 22.24 -16.64 -12.30
C LYS A 75 22.47 -15.73 -13.51
N CYS A 76 21.48 -14.91 -13.88
CA CYS A 76 21.56 -14.10 -15.10
C CYS A 76 21.47 -12.59 -14.86
N ALA A 77 21.29 -12.15 -13.61
CA ALA A 77 21.15 -10.73 -13.23
C ALA A 77 20.01 -9.97 -13.92
N GLU A 78 19.15 -10.67 -14.68
CA GLU A 78 17.97 -10.08 -15.30
C GLU A 78 16.89 -9.82 -14.25
N SER A 79 16.28 -8.64 -14.34
CA SER A 79 15.06 -8.32 -13.61
C SER A 79 13.86 -8.77 -14.42
N THR A 80 12.87 -9.38 -13.77
CA THR A 80 11.67 -9.82 -14.46
C THR A 80 10.46 -9.70 -13.55
N ASP A 81 9.35 -9.24 -14.14
CA ASP A 81 8.07 -9.23 -13.46
C ASP A 81 7.58 -10.66 -13.18
N LEU A 82 7.46 -10.99 -11.90
CA LEU A 82 6.87 -12.24 -11.46
C LEU A 82 5.38 -12.04 -11.20
N ASN A 83 4.53 -12.77 -11.94
CA ASN A 83 3.10 -12.81 -11.68
C ASN A 83 2.77 -13.96 -10.73
N VAL A 84 2.53 -13.63 -9.47
CA VAL A 84 2.31 -14.61 -8.40
C VAL A 84 0.87 -15.18 -8.42
N ALA A 85 -0.05 -14.51 -9.12
CA ALA A 85 -1.44 -14.93 -9.19
C ALA A 85 -1.71 -15.99 -10.27
N GLN A 86 -0.76 -16.22 -11.20
CA GLN A 86 -0.96 -17.21 -12.26
C GLN A 86 -1.09 -18.62 -11.66
N PRO A 87 -2.06 -19.43 -12.12
CA PRO A 87 -2.08 -20.84 -11.77
C PRO A 87 -0.77 -21.45 -12.30
N SER A 88 -0.02 -22.09 -11.40
CA SER A 88 1.10 -22.93 -11.83
C SER A 88 0.56 -23.95 -12.83
N ALA A 89 1.25 -24.16 -13.96
CA ALA A 89 0.82 -25.09 -15.01
C ALA A 89 0.46 -26.50 -14.49
N ALA A 90 0.99 -26.89 -13.32
CA ALA A 90 0.65 -28.13 -12.61
C ALA A 90 -0.81 -28.24 -12.10
N ALA A 91 -1.63 -27.18 -12.18
CA ALA A 91 -3.01 -27.18 -11.71
C ALA A 91 -4.04 -27.41 -12.84
N LEU A 92 -3.61 -27.75 -14.06
CA LEU A 92 -4.49 -27.98 -15.21
C LEU A 92 -4.67 -29.47 -15.57
N ASP A 93 -4.15 -30.39 -14.77
CA ASP A 93 -4.20 -31.84 -15.06
C ASP A 93 -5.15 -32.63 -14.12
N GLU A 94 -6.12 -31.97 -13.47
CA GLU A 94 -7.10 -32.62 -12.58
C GLU A 94 -8.46 -32.82 -13.28
N ASP A 95 -8.46 -33.34 -14.51
CA ASP A 95 -9.65 -33.91 -15.15
C ASP A 95 -9.29 -35.23 -15.86
N GLY A 96 -9.34 -36.32 -15.07
CA GLY A 96 -9.75 -37.66 -15.50
C GLY A 96 -8.80 -38.50 -16.37
N ASN A 97 -7.98 -39.35 -15.73
CA ASN A 97 -7.81 -40.75 -16.15
C ASN A 97 -7.09 -41.59 -15.06
N GLU A 98 -7.84 -42.24 -14.17
CA GLU A 98 -7.33 -43.37 -13.39
C GLU A 98 -7.30 -44.61 -14.29
N GLU A 99 -6.12 -45.00 -14.80
CA GLU A 99 -5.67 -46.40 -14.88
C GLU A 99 -4.30 -46.52 -15.58
N ASN A 100 -3.38 -47.22 -14.91
CA ASN A 100 -2.19 -47.89 -15.44
C ASN A 100 -1.01 -47.04 -15.98
N ASN A 101 -0.03 -46.75 -15.11
CA ASN A 101 1.34 -47.30 -15.30
C ASN A 101 2.26 -47.03 -14.09
N ALA A 102 2.55 -48.09 -13.34
CA ALA A 102 3.71 -48.14 -12.45
C ALA A 102 4.93 -48.59 -13.27
N ARG A 103 5.81 -47.65 -13.64
CA ARG A 103 7.25 -47.83 -13.92
C ARG A 103 7.85 -46.54 -14.49
N GLY A 104 8.58 -45.80 -13.64
CA GLY A 104 9.36 -44.63 -14.06
C GLY A 104 9.65 -43.68 -12.91
N GLY A 105 10.45 -44.10 -11.93
CA GLY A 105 11.01 -43.21 -10.93
C GLY A 105 12.19 -42.42 -11.51
N GLY A 106 12.14 -41.09 -11.40
CA GLY A 106 13.21 -40.16 -11.77
C GLY A 106 12.68 -38.79 -12.16
N ASP A 107 12.75 -37.84 -11.23
CA ASP A 107 12.71 -36.38 -11.46
C ASP A 107 11.40 -35.72 -11.93
N ALA A 108 10.25 -36.09 -11.36
CA ALA A 108 9.10 -35.17 -11.23
C ALA A 108 9.33 -34.12 -10.11
N ALA A 109 10.59 -33.71 -9.92
CA ALA A 109 11.02 -32.76 -8.93
C ALA A 109 10.57 -31.35 -9.32
N THR A 110 9.51 -30.89 -8.66
CA THR A 110 9.47 -29.55 -8.04
C THR A 110 10.06 -28.44 -8.91
N ARG A 111 9.47 -28.20 -10.09
CA ARG A 111 9.60 -26.88 -10.71
C ARG A 111 8.96 -25.89 -9.74
N SER A 112 9.79 -25.09 -9.05
CA SER A 112 9.30 -23.96 -8.26
C SER A 112 8.32 -23.17 -9.13
N PRO A 113 7.11 -22.84 -8.64
CA PRO A 113 6.16 -22.05 -9.41
C PRO A 113 6.71 -20.66 -9.75
N PHE A 114 7.79 -20.25 -9.08
CA PHE A 114 8.48 -18.99 -9.27
C PHE A 114 9.86 -19.25 -9.85
N ALA A 115 10.04 -18.94 -11.13
CA ALA A 115 11.32 -19.04 -11.81
C ALA A 115 11.56 -17.84 -12.74
N CYS A 116 12.83 -17.49 -12.93
CA CYS A 116 13.23 -16.43 -13.84
C CYS A 116 12.85 -16.79 -15.28
N ARG A 117 12.26 -15.86 -16.04
CA ARG A 117 11.88 -16.11 -17.45
C ARG A 117 13.06 -16.25 -18.39
N HIS A 118 14.23 -15.69 -18.04
CA HIS A 118 15.43 -15.73 -18.88
C HIS A 118 16.27 -16.99 -18.66
N CYS A 119 16.55 -17.35 -17.40
CA CYS A 119 17.46 -18.45 -17.08
C CYS A 119 16.77 -19.67 -16.43
N ALA A 120 15.44 -19.64 -16.25
CA ALA A 120 14.63 -20.67 -15.59
C ALA A 120 15.09 -21.04 -14.17
N THR A 121 15.97 -20.24 -13.56
CA THR A 121 16.44 -20.49 -12.19
C THR A 121 15.29 -20.18 -11.22
N PRO A 122 14.96 -21.12 -10.31
CA PRO A 122 13.88 -20.91 -9.36
C PRO A 122 14.25 -19.80 -8.36
N TYR A 123 13.28 -18.95 -8.04
CA TYR A 123 13.43 -17.99 -6.95
C TYR A 123 13.24 -18.70 -5.60
N PRO A 124 14.04 -18.37 -4.58
CA PRO A 124 13.80 -18.86 -3.22
C PRO A 124 12.41 -18.44 -2.73
N LEU A 125 11.65 -19.38 -2.18
CA LEU A 125 10.29 -19.11 -1.72
C LEU A 125 10.26 -18.03 -0.61
N SER A 126 11.26 -18.02 0.28
CA SER A 126 11.40 -17.01 1.33
C SER A 126 11.53 -15.59 0.76
N MET A 127 12.32 -15.41 -0.30
CA MET A 127 12.47 -14.12 -0.98
C MET A 127 11.15 -13.67 -1.61
N VAL A 128 10.43 -14.58 -2.27
CA VAL A 128 9.11 -14.28 -2.85
C VAL A 128 8.11 -13.90 -1.75
N GLU A 129 8.15 -14.60 -0.62
CA GLU A 129 7.31 -14.33 0.54
C GLU A 129 7.59 -12.95 1.14
N GLU A 130 8.86 -12.58 1.36
CA GLU A 130 9.26 -11.26 1.87
C GLU A 130 8.77 -10.13 0.96
N LEU A 131 8.93 -10.29 -0.35
CA LEU A 131 8.46 -9.28 -1.32
C LEU A 131 6.93 -9.15 -1.33
N LEU A 132 6.20 -10.27 -1.18
CA LEU A 132 4.75 -10.24 -1.04
C LEU A 132 4.32 -9.55 0.27
N LEU A 133 5.06 -9.77 1.35
CA LEU A 133 4.80 -9.13 2.63
C LEU A 133 5.01 -7.62 2.54
N GLU A 134 6.15 -7.19 2.00
CA GLU A 134 6.45 -5.77 1.77
C GLU A 134 5.35 -5.13 0.91
N ARG A 135 4.98 -5.80 -0.19
CA ARG A 135 3.90 -5.33 -1.05
C ARG A 135 2.57 -5.19 -0.31
N ALA A 136 2.19 -6.18 0.48
CA ALA A 136 0.96 -6.15 1.26
C ALA A 136 0.97 -4.98 2.27
N ALA A 137 2.11 -4.75 2.92
CA ALA A 137 2.31 -3.64 3.84
C ALA A 137 2.22 -2.28 3.14
N CYS A 138 2.83 -2.11 1.97
CA CYS A 138 2.71 -0.88 1.17
C CYS A 138 1.27 -0.60 0.77
N MET A 139 0.51 -1.61 0.30
CA MET A 139 -0.91 -1.43 -0.03
C MET A 139 -1.75 -1.03 1.18
N HIS A 140 -1.47 -1.61 2.34
CA HIS A 140 -2.16 -1.26 3.59
C HIS A 140 -1.84 0.17 4.03
N ALA A 141 -0.57 0.56 4.03
CA ALA A 141 -0.13 1.91 4.35
C ALA A 141 -0.74 2.93 3.39
N ALA A 142 -0.74 2.64 2.08
CA ALA A 142 -1.39 3.45 1.06
C ALA A 142 -2.88 3.67 1.32
N PHE A 143 -3.60 2.62 1.73
CA PHE A 143 -5.01 2.73 2.09
C PHE A 143 -5.22 3.59 3.35
N MET A 144 -4.34 3.50 4.35
CA MET A 144 -4.44 4.28 5.58
C MET A 144 -4.08 5.76 5.39
N LEU A 145 -3.12 6.04 4.50
CA LEU A 145 -2.58 7.38 4.24
C LEU A 145 -3.20 8.05 3.01
N GLN A 146 -4.22 7.43 2.41
CA GLN A 146 -4.84 7.92 1.18
C GLN A 146 -5.44 9.32 1.35
N ASP A 147 -5.47 10.05 0.24
CA ASP A 147 -6.21 11.30 0.19
C ASP A 147 -7.72 11.10 0.21
N TRP A 148 -8.40 12.18 0.58
CA TRP A 148 -9.84 12.27 0.67
C TRP A 148 -10.37 13.13 -0.49
N ARG A 149 -11.37 12.62 -1.21
CA ARG A 149 -11.98 13.30 -2.36
C ARG A 149 -13.47 13.54 -2.11
N CYS A 150 -13.93 14.75 -2.40
CA CYS A 150 -15.35 15.07 -2.25
C CYS A 150 -16.20 14.24 -3.22
N THR A 151 -17.30 13.68 -2.74
CA THR A 151 -18.19 12.83 -3.53
C THR A 151 -18.84 13.56 -4.70
N VAL A 152 -19.12 14.86 -4.55
CA VAL A 152 -19.81 15.67 -5.56
C VAL A 152 -18.85 16.51 -6.39
N CYS A 153 -18.12 17.46 -5.78
CA CYS A 153 -17.29 18.39 -6.54
C CYS A 153 -15.91 17.85 -6.92
N LYS A 154 -15.55 16.64 -6.45
CA LYS A 154 -14.28 15.93 -6.73
C LYS A 154 -13.00 16.66 -6.29
N LYS A 155 -13.09 17.79 -5.57
CA LYS A 155 -11.94 18.45 -4.95
C LYS A 155 -11.31 17.55 -3.90
N MET A 156 -9.99 17.62 -3.78
CA MET A 156 -9.22 16.94 -2.74
C MET A 156 -9.32 17.72 -1.42
N GLY A 157 -9.39 17.02 -0.30
CA GLY A 157 -9.44 17.63 1.02
C GLY A 157 -8.08 18.15 1.43
N SER A 158 -7.91 19.47 1.56
CA SER A 158 -6.67 20.09 2.03
C SER A 158 -6.51 20.11 3.56
N LYS A 159 -7.58 19.77 4.30
CA LYS A 159 -7.62 19.82 5.76
C LYS A 159 -7.93 18.43 6.32
N PHE A 160 -6.97 17.81 6.99
CA PHE A 160 -7.09 16.47 7.57
C PHE A 160 -8.25 16.31 8.58
N LEU A 161 -8.73 17.42 9.18
CA LEU A 161 -9.82 17.42 10.17
C LEU A 161 -11.19 17.78 9.58
N ALA A 162 -11.28 18.16 8.30
CA ALA A 162 -12.53 18.56 7.69
C ALA A 162 -13.39 17.34 7.32
N ARG A 163 -14.55 17.21 7.98
CA ARG A 163 -15.52 16.14 7.68
C ARG A 163 -16.33 16.37 6.41
N PHE A 164 -16.48 17.64 6.01
CA PHE A 164 -17.28 18.06 4.87
C PHE A 164 -16.46 19.01 3.98
N CYS A 165 -16.72 18.93 2.68
CA CYS A 165 -16.22 19.85 1.69
C CYS A 165 -16.98 21.19 1.77
N ASP A 166 -16.40 22.26 1.23
CA ASP A 166 -17.02 23.58 1.11
C ASP A 166 -18.36 23.56 0.34
N CYS A 167 -18.60 22.53 -0.48
CA CYS A 167 -19.88 22.29 -1.14
C CYS A 167 -20.91 21.53 -0.27
N ASN A 168 -20.68 21.44 1.05
CA ASN A 168 -21.49 20.72 2.04
C ASN A 168 -21.66 19.22 1.80
N ASN A 169 -20.82 18.62 0.95
CA ASN A 169 -20.81 17.18 0.69
C ASN A 169 -19.68 16.49 1.46
N ARG A 170 -19.81 15.19 1.68
CA ARG A 170 -18.79 14.39 2.39
C ARG A 170 -17.56 14.16 1.54
N PHE A 171 -16.45 13.91 2.22
CA PHE A 171 -15.27 13.33 1.61
C PHE A 171 -15.30 11.81 1.76
N GLU A 172 -14.78 11.12 0.74
CA GLU A 172 -14.54 9.68 0.75
C GLU A 172 -13.08 9.41 0.37
N GLY A 173 -12.53 8.30 0.88
CA GLY A 173 -11.20 7.86 0.50
C GLY A 173 -11.12 7.61 -1.01
N VAL A 174 -10.00 8.00 -1.62
CA VAL A 174 -9.72 7.76 -3.03
C VAL A 174 -9.70 6.27 -3.40
N LEU A 175 -9.26 5.43 -2.48
CA LEU A 175 -9.14 3.98 -2.56
C LEU A 175 -10.28 3.34 -1.77
N GLY A 176 -11.17 2.64 -2.48
CA GLY A 176 -12.26 1.91 -1.84
C GLY A 176 -11.77 0.71 -1.02
N ALA A 177 -12.31 0.54 0.18
CA ALA A 177 -11.98 -0.58 1.08
C ALA A 177 -12.18 -1.95 0.43
N GLU A 178 -13.18 -2.08 -0.45
CA GLU A 178 -13.47 -3.33 -1.17
C GLU A 178 -12.29 -3.77 -2.03
N ARG A 179 -11.58 -2.82 -2.66
CA ARG A 179 -10.44 -3.12 -3.50
C ARG A 179 -9.27 -3.68 -2.68
N LEU A 180 -9.03 -3.14 -1.48
CA LEU A 180 -8.03 -3.68 -0.56
C LEU A 180 -8.39 -5.09 -0.12
N ARG A 181 -9.66 -5.33 0.27
CA ARG A 181 -10.16 -6.65 0.68
C ARG A 181 -10.00 -7.71 -0.41
N LEU A 182 -10.33 -7.38 -1.66
CA LEU A 182 -10.14 -8.27 -2.80
C LEU A 182 -8.66 -8.64 -3.02
N ASN A 183 -7.76 -7.66 -2.88
CA ASN A 183 -6.32 -7.89 -2.97
C ASN A 183 -5.81 -8.79 -1.84
N PHE A 184 -6.23 -8.56 -0.60
CA PHE A 184 -5.90 -9.43 0.53
C PHE A 184 -6.47 -10.83 0.38
N ALA A 185 -7.70 -10.98 -0.11
CA ALA A 185 -8.29 -12.29 -0.40
C ALA A 185 -7.51 -13.06 -1.46
N LEU A 186 -7.00 -12.38 -2.49
CA LEU A 186 -6.12 -13.00 -3.48
C LEU A 186 -4.78 -13.42 -2.85
N LEU A 187 -4.15 -12.55 -2.05
CA LEU A 187 -2.93 -12.90 -1.33
C LEU A 187 -3.12 -14.12 -0.43
N ARG A 188 -4.20 -14.17 0.37
CA ARG A 188 -4.50 -15.35 1.22
C ARG A 188 -4.57 -16.63 0.39
N ARG A 189 -5.22 -16.62 -0.79
CA ARG A 189 -5.28 -17.79 -1.68
C ARG A 189 -3.90 -18.18 -2.19
N VAL A 190 -3.11 -17.22 -2.67
CA VAL A 190 -1.74 -17.47 -3.16
C VAL A 190 -0.86 -18.04 -2.05
N CYS A 191 -0.84 -17.39 -0.88
CA CYS A 191 -0.05 -17.81 0.25
C CYS A 191 -0.49 -19.18 0.78
N GLY A 192 -1.80 -19.46 0.79
CA GLY A 192 -2.39 -20.77 1.09
C GLY A 192 -1.87 -21.89 0.20
N ARG A 193 -1.83 -21.66 -1.12
CA ARG A 193 -1.33 -22.66 -2.08
C ARG A 193 0.16 -22.94 -1.94
N HIS A 194 0.95 -21.96 -1.52
CA HIS A 194 2.41 -22.06 -1.51
C HIS A 194 3.02 -22.18 -0.10
N GLY A 195 2.20 -22.25 0.96
CA GLY A 195 2.69 -22.39 2.33
C GLY A 195 3.44 -21.16 2.88
N MET A 196 3.06 -19.96 2.46
CA MET A 196 3.70 -18.70 2.88
C MET A 196 3.11 -18.21 4.21
N ALA A 197 3.61 -18.78 5.32
CA ALA A 197 3.09 -18.55 6.67
C ALA A 197 3.28 -17.11 7.18
N ASN A 198 4.37 -16.41 6.80
CA ASN A 198 4.65 -15.06 7.30
C ASN A 198 3.64 -14.06 6.77
N VAL A 199 3.35 -14.13 5.46
CA VAL A 199 2.34 -13.26 4.83
C VAL A 199 0.94 -13.58 5.35
N GLN A 200 0.61 -14.87 5.56
CA GLN A 200 -0.67 -15.27 6.15
C GLN A 200 -0.86 -14.70 7.55
N GLN A 201 0.16 -14.83 8.40
CA GLN A 201 0.12 -14.34 9.77
C GLN A 201 -0.06 -12.82 9.80
N TRP A 202 0.64 -12.10 8.93
CA TRP A 202 0.49 -10.64 8.80
C TRP A 202 -0.92 -10.26 8.33
N LEU A 203 -1.47 -10.94 7.32
CA LEU A 203 -2.84 -10.69 6.84
C LEU A 203 -3.88 -10.92 7.95
N TYR A 204 -3.69 -11.96 8.76
CA TYR A 204 -4.55 -12.23 9.91
C TYR A 204 -4.49 -11.08 10.93
N GLN A 205 -3.31 -10.58 11.26
CA GLN A 205 -3.15 -9.43 12.17
C GLN A 205 -3.86 -8.19 11.64
N VAL A 206 -3.71 -7.90 10.35
CA VAL A 206 -4.37 -6.75 9.71
C VAL A 206 -5.89 -6.89 9.75
N ASP A 207 -6.44 -8.07 9.48
CA ASP A 207 -7.89 -8.32 9.54
C ASP A 207 -8.48 -8.06 10.94
N GLN A 208 -7.74 -8.38 12.01
CA GLN A 208 -8.20 -8.11 13.39
C GLN A 208 -8.40 -6.61 13.67
N PHE A 209 -7.69 -5.72 12.97
CA PHE A 209 -7.89 -4.27 13.09
C PHE A 209 -9.14 -3.76 12.37
N TYR A 210 -9.62 -4.45 11.33
CA TYR A 210 -10.77 -4.02 10.52
C TYR A 210 -12.06 -4.80 10.77
N GLY A 211 -11.99 -5.90 11.56
CA GLY A 211 -13.12 -6.77 11.86
C GLY A 211 -14.08 -6.28 12.96
N GLN A 212 -13.88 -5.06 13.48
CA GLN A 212 -14.75 -4.40 14.46
C GLN A 212 -15.53 -3.25 13.82
#